data_AF-A0A7X7KA59-F1
#
_entry.id   AF-A0A7X7KA59-F1
#
_cell.length_a   1.000
_cell.length_b   1.000
_cell.length_c   1.000
_cell.angle_alpha   90.00
_cell.angle_beta   90.00
_cell.angle_gamma   90.00
#
_symmetry.space_group_name_H-M   'P 1'
#
loop_
_entity.id
_entity.type
_entity.pdbx_description
1 polymer ?
#
loop_
_entity_poly.entity_id
_entity_poly.type
_entity_poly.pdbx_seq_one_letter_code
_entity_poly.pdbx_strand_id
1 'polypeptide(L)'
;MNQVRSSRSELVLGRVVLTALVLFTLLPFVGMLSAALQPAGSNPTGLQVPSNPQWGNFITAFEMAKLPTLMSSSLILVLMVVPAGLVLATAAAYGIVVLRVPYGGVAFLVLLLG
;
A
#
# COMPACT_ATOMS: atom_id res chain seq x y z
N MET A 1 -23.67 -6.98 -25.22
CA MET A 1 -23.02 -6.02 -24.29
C MET A 1 -22.82 -4.71 -25.04
N ASN A 2 -23.70 -3.73 -24.81
CA ASN A 2 -23.63 -2.43 -25.48
C ASN A 2 -22.43 -1.64 -24.93
N GLN A 3 -21.42 -1.46 -25.78
CA GLN A 3 -20.33 -0.52 -25.52
C GLN A 3 -20.91 0.89 -25.60
N VAL A 4 -21.33 1.46 -24.47
CA VAL A 4 -21.65 2.89 -24.38
C VAL A 4 -20.35 3.63 -24.69
N ARG A 5 -20.25 4.21 -25.88
CA ARG A 5 -19.10 5.03 -26.25
C ARG A 5 -19.10 6.24 -25.33
N SER A 6 -18.19 6.28 -24.37
CA SER A 6 -18.00 7.44 -23.50
C SER A 6 -17.78 8.68 -24.35
N SER A 7 -18.56 9.73 -24.09
CA SER A 7 -18.41 11.01 -24.81
C SER A 7 -17.01 11.56 -24.57
N ARG A 8 -16.43 12.30 -25.54
CA ARG A 8 -15.10 12.92 -25.37
C ARG A 8 -15.04 13.77 -24.10
N SER A 9 -16.15 14.43 -23.74
CA SER A 9 -16.28 15.22 -22.52
C SER A 9 -16.24 14.36 -21.25
N GLU A 10 -16.83 13.17 -21.27
CA GLU A 10 -16.83 12.22 -20.15
C GLU A 10 -15.44 11.65 -19.91
N LEU A 11 -14.70 11.34 -20.97
CA LEU A 11 -13.31 10.89 -20.88
C LEU A 11 -12.39 11.98 -20.30
N VAL A 12 -12.56 13.23 -20.76
CA VAL A 12 -11.79 14.37 -20.24
C VAL A 12 -12.14 14.63 -18.78
N LEU A 13 -13.42 14.67 -18.44
CA LEU A 13 -13.88 14.89 -17.08
C LEU A 13 -13.38 13.79 -16.13
N GLY A 14 -13.54 12.52 -16.51
CA GLY A 14 -13.04 11.39 -15.74
C GLY A 14 -11.52 11.47 -15.53
N ARG A 15 -10.76 11.84 -16.56
CA ARG A 15 -9.30 11.99 -16.45
C ARG A 15 -8.90 13.16 -15.55
N VAL A 16 -9.60 14.28 -15.61
CA VAL A 16 -9.37 15.43 -14.73
C VAL A 16 -9.66 15.04 -13.28
N VAL A 17 -10.80 14.40 -13.02
CA VAL A 17 -11.18 13.96 -11.67
C VAL A 17 -10.19 12.94 -11.12
N LEU A 18 -9.82 11.92 -11.90
CA LEU A 18 -8.83 10.94 -11.48
C LEU A 18 -7.45 11.56 -11.22
N THR A 19 -7.03 12.49 -12.07
CA THR A 19 -5.75 13.21 -11.88
C THR A 19 -5.80 14.06 -10.62
N ALA A 20 -6.90 14.79 -10.38
CA ALA A 20 -7.09 15.57 -9.16
C ALA A 20 -7.06 14.68 -7.91
N LEU A 21 -7.69 13.50 -7.96
CA LEU A 21 -7.69 12.55 -6.86
C LEU A 21 -6.28 11.99 -6.59
N VAL A 22 -5.52 11.65 -7.64
CA VAL A 22 -4.12 11.22 -7.52
C VAL A 22 -3.26 12.32 -6.90
N LEU A 23 -3.41 13.57 -7.35
CA LEU A 23 -2.67 14.69 -6.76
C LEU A 23 -3.03 14.87 -5.29
N PHE A 24 -4.31 14.78 -4.94
CA PHE A 24 -4.78 14.88 -3.57
C PHE A 24 -4.23 13.77 -2.67
N THR A 25 -4.19 12.52 -3.14
CA THR A 25 -3.62 11.40 -2.37
C THR A 25 -2.11 11.49 -2.22
N LEU A 26 -1.41 12.16 -3.14
CA LEU A 26 0.03 12.39 -3.06
C LEU A 26 0.44 13.53 -2.11
N LEU A 27 -0.46 14.47 -1.80
CA LEU A 27 -0.17 15.59 -0.88
C LEU A 27 0.47 15.17 0.46
N PRO A 28 -0.04 14.17 1.22
CA PRO A 28 0.59 13.76 2.47
C PRO A 28 2.03 13.22 2.27
N PHE A 29 2.31 12.56 1.14
CA PHE A 29 3.64 12.05 0.82
C PHE A 29 4.63 13.19 0.52
N VAL A 30 4.18 14.22 -0.19
CA VAL A 30 4.98 15.43 -0.43
C VAL A 30 5.30 16.12 0.90
N GLY A 31 4.34 16.17 1.82
CA GLY A 31 4.56 16.70 3.16
C GLY A 31 5.55 15.89 3.98
N MET A 32 5.44 14.56 3.95
CA MET A 32 6.39 13.66 4.60
C MET A 32 7.81 13.81 4.01
N LEU A 33 7.94 13.93 2.69
CA LEU A 33 9.22 14.14 2.02
C LEU A 33 9.85 15.48 2.41
N SER A 34 9.05 16.55 2.43
CA SER A 34 9.51 17.85 2.89
C SER A 34 9.99 17.80 4.34
N ALA A 35 9.20 17.21 5.24
CA ALA A 35 9.56 17.07 6.64
C ALA A 35 10.87 16.28 6.82
N ALA A 36 11.08 15.23 6.03
CA ALA A 36 12.32 14.44 6.04
C ALA A 36 13.56 15.25 5.60
N LEU A 37 13.38 16.27 4.78
CA LEU A 37 14.47 17.15 4.29
C LEU A 37 14.75 18.34 5.21
N GLN A 38 13.96 18.56 6.27
CA GLN A 38 14.21 19.64 7.22
C GLN A 38 15.34 19.29 8.23
N PRO A 39 15.93 20.28 8.90
CA PRO A 39 16.91 20.02 9.96
C PRO A 39 16.36 19.09 11.05
N ALA A 40 17.18 18.16 11.54
CA ALA A 40 16.78 17.23 12.59
C ALA A 40 16.30 17.99 13.85
N GLY A 41 15.17 17.55 14.42
CA GLY A 41 14.55 18.21 15.58
C GLY A 41 13.66 19.42 15.25
N SER A 42 13.54 19.81 13.98
CA SER A 42 12.48 20.73 13.55
C SER A 42 11.13 20.02 13.51
N ASN A 43 10.05 20.73 13.88
CA ASN A 43 8.69 20.20 13.84
C ASN A 43 7.87 21.00 12.81
N PRO A 44 7.94 20.62 11.52
CA PRO A 44 7.24 21.36 10.48
C PRO A 44 5.73 21.31 10.66
N THR A 45 5.10 22.48 10.64
CA THR A 45 3.64 22.63 10.61
C THR A 45 3.17 22.72 9.16
N GLY A 46 2.58 21.64 8.64
CA GLY A 46 2.00 21.59 7.29
C GLY A 46 3.02 21.44 6.15
N LEU A 47 2.58 21.74 4.93
CA LEU A 47 3.42 21.70 3.72
C LEU A 47 4.34 22.91 3.68
N GLN A 48 5.57 22.75 4.15
CA GLN A 48 6.62 23.76 4.02
C GLN A 48 7.59 23.32 2.94
N VAL A 49 8.23 24.23 2.21
CA VAL A 49 9.31 23.86 1.28
C VAL A 49 10.64 24.10 2.00
N PRO A 50 11.54 23.11 2.12
CA PRO A 50 12.79 23.28 2.85
C PRO A 50 13.70 24.28 2.12
N SER A 51 14.18 25.30 2.83
CA SER A 51 15.14 26.28 2.28
C SER A 51 16.56 25.70 2.14
N ASN A 52 16.92 24.75 3.02
CA ASN A 52 18.20 24.05 3.02
C ASN A 52 17.95 22.53 3.14
N PRO A 53 17.80 21.80 2.02
CA PRO A 53 17.43 20.38 2.05
C PRO A 53 18.56 19.49 2.61
N GLN A 54 18.23 18.73 3.66
CA GLN A 54 19.15 17.84 4.38
C GLN A 54 19.01 16.39 3.88
N TRP A 55 19.63 16.08 2.74
CA TRP A 55 19.64 14.71 2.19
C TRP A 55 20.35 13.70 3.08
N GLY A 56 21.29 14.15 3.93
CA GLY A 56 21.98 13.29 4.90
C GLY A 56 21.05 12.64 5.92
N ASN A 57 19.86 13.22 6.17
CA ASN A 57 18.87 12.65 7.07
C ASN A 57 18.43 11.23 6.65
N PHE A 58 18.39 10.93 5.35
CA PHE A 58 18.02 9.60 4.88
C PHE A 58 19.07 8.55 5.27
N ILE A 59 20.34 8.84 5.05
CA ILE A 59 21.44 7.92 5.40
C ILE A 59 21.43 7.70 6.91
N THR A 60 21.39 8.79 7.68
CA THR A 60 21.35 8.76 9.14
C THR A 60 20.14 7.96 9.64
N ALA A 61 18.95 8.17 9.08
CA ALA A 61 17.75 7.43 9.46
C ALA A 61 17.86 5.93 9.13
N PHE A 62 18.42 5.57 7.98
CA PHE A 62 18.63 4.18 7.57
C PHE A 62 19.59 3.44 8.51
N GLU A 63 20.68 4.09 8.90
CA GLU A 63 21.67 3.54 9.83
C GLU A 63 21.13 3.47 11.26
N MET A 64 20.57 4.57 11.78
CA MET A 64 20.04 4.64 13.15
C MET A 64 18.90 3.64 13.38
N ALA A 65 17.99 3.49 12.42
CA ALA A 65 16.87 2.55 12.53
C ALA A 65 17.24 1.11 12.13
N LYS A 66 18.51 0.84 11.76
CA LYS A 66 18.95 -0.47 11.23
C LYS A 66 18.01 -1.00 10.14
N LEU A 67 17.57 -0.10 9.26
CA LEU A 67 16.56 -0.41 8.24
C LEU A 67 16.91 -1.62 7.38
N PRO A 68 18.16 -1.84 6.93
CA PRO A 68 18.50 -3.02 6.13
C PRO A 68 18.16 -4.35 6.84
N THR A 69 18.40 -4.43 8.15
CA THR A 69 18.06 -5.63 8.94
C THR A 69 16.56 -5.82 9.02
N LEU A 70 15.80 -4.75 9.28
CA LEU A 70 14.33 -4.81 9.32
C LEU A 70 13.74 -5.18 7.96
N MET A 71 14.22 -4.56 6.88
CA MET A 71 13.80 -4.85 5.51
C MET A 71 14.09 -6.31 5.13
N SER A 72 15.25 -6.85 5.50
CA SER A 72 15.57 -8.26 5.25
C SER A 72 14.63 -9.21 5.99
N SER A 73 14.26 -8.88 7.23
CA SER A 73 13.31 -9.66 8.03
C SER A 73 11.91 -9.63 7.39
N SER A 74 11.43 -8.45 6.99
CA SER A 74 10.15 -8.32 6.29
C SER A 74 10.14 -9.05 4.95
N LEU A 75 11.26 -9.01 4.21
CA LEU A 75 11.39 -9.73 2.95
C LEU A 75 11.29 -11.24 3.15
N ILE A 76 12.00 -11.79 4.14
CA ILE A 76 11.93 -13.21 4.50
C ILE A 76 10.49 -13.59 4.88
N LEU A 77 9.84 -12.77 5.71
CA LEU A 77 8.44 -13.00 6.10
C LEU A 77 7.51 -13.01 4.89
N VAL A 78 7.61 -12.03 3.99
CA VAL A 78 6.77 -11.98 2.78
C VAL A 78 7.01 -13.20 1.90
N LEU A 79 8.27 -13.59 1.68
CA LEU A 79 8.62 -14.73 0.83
C LEU A 79 8.19 -16.07 1.42
N MET A 80 8.05 -16.20 2.74
CA MET A 80 7.58 -17.44 3.36
C MET A 80 6.06 -17.45 3.54
N VAL A 81 5.51 -16.37 4.11
CA VAL A 81 4.11 -16.32 4.55
C VAL A 81 3.16 -16.18 3.37
N VAL A 82 3.51 -15.38 2.35
CA VAL A 82 2.60 -15.16 1.22
C VAL A 82 2.41 -16.45 0.40
N PRO A 83 3.45 -17.20 0.00
CA PRO A 83 3.25 -18.45 -0.72
C PRO A 83 2.57 -19.52 0.13
N ALA A 84 2.93 -19.65 1.41
CA ALA A 84 2.28 -20.59 2.32
C ALA A 84 0.79 -20.27 2.47
N GLY A 85 0.46 -19.00 2.70
CA GLY A 85 -0.92 -18.52 2.78
C GLY A 85 -1.68 -18.77 1.48
N LEU A 86 -1.06 -18.55 0.32
CA LEU A 86 -1.68 -18.81 -0.97
C LEU A 86 -2.02 -20.30 -1.18
N VAL A 87 -1.09 -21.20 -0.85
CA VAL A 87 -1.30 -22.66 -0.94
C VAL A 87 -2.42 -23.10 0.00
N LEU A 88 -2.40 -22.63 1.26
CA LEU A 88 -3.43 -22.98 2.24
C LEU A 88 -4.80 -22.40 1.84
N ALA A 89 -4.85 -21.15 1.37
CA ALA A 89 -6.08 -20.51 0.94
C ALA A 89 -6.70 -21.20 -0.29
N THR A 90 -5.88 -21.57 -1.29
CA THR A 90 -6.35 -22.33 -2.46
C THR A 90 -6.83 -23.73 -2.09
N ALA A 91 -6.13 -24.43 -1.20
CA ALA A 91 -6.56 -25.75 -0.72
C ALA A 91 -7.89 -25.67 0.06
N ALA A 92 -8.04 -24.66 0.93
CA ALA A 92 -9.28 -24.41 1.67
C ALA A 92 -10.44 -24.08 0.72
N ALA A 93 -10.22 -23.18 -0.25
CA ALA A 93 -11.20 -22.84 -1.26
C ALA A 93 -11.63 -24.07 -2.08
N TYR A 94 -10.68 -24.93 -2.47
CA TYR A 94 -10.97 -26.17 -3.17
C TYR A 94 -11.83 -27.13 -2.34
N GLY A 95 -11.50 -27.31 -1.06
CA GLY A 95 -12.29 -28.14 -0.15
C GLY A 95 -13.74 -27.66 0.02
N ILE A 96 -13.92 -26.35 0.18
CA ILE A 96 -15.24 -25.75 0.40
C ILE A 96 -16.08 -25.76 -0.89
N VAL A 97 -15.51 -25.32 -2.01
CA VAL A 97 -16.27 -25.07 -3.26
C VAL A 97 -16.39 -26.33 -4.11
N VAL A 98 -15.30 -27.08 -4.27
CA VAL A 98 -15.25 -28.22 -5.19
C VAL A 98 -15.66 -29.51 -4.48
N LEU A 99 -15.02 -29.82 -3.36
CA LEU A 99 -15.32 -31.06 -2.62
C LEU A 99 -16.60 -30.96 -1.79
N ARG A 100 -17.11 -29.74 -1.55
CA ARG A 100 -18.34 -29.47 -0.79
C ARG A 100 -18.35 -30.17 0.57
N VAL A 101 -17.23 -30.10 1.29
CA VAL A 101 -17.05 -30.72 2.61
C VAL A 101 -18.18 -30.27 3.55
N PRO A 102 -18.77 -31.17 4.36
CA PRO A 102 -19.81 -30.81 5.32
C PRO A 102 -19.33 -29.68 6.25
N TYR A 103 -20.23 -28.76 6.57
CA TYR A 103 -19.94 -27.51 7.31
C TYR A 103 -19.01 -26.52 6.59
N GLY A 104 -18.75 -26.69 5.29
CA GLY A 104 -17.91 -25.77 4.49
C GLY A 104 -18.35 -24.30 4.54
N GLY A 105 -19.65 -24.02 4.71
CA GLY A 105 -20.15 -22.66 4.90
C GLY A 105 -19.74 -22.03 6.23
N VAL A 106 -19.65 -22.81 7.31
CA VAL A 106 -19.15 -22.35 8.61
C VAL A 106 -17.64 -22.10 8.53
N ALA A 107 -16.91 -23.04 7.90
CA ALA A 107 -15.48 -22.86 7.65
C ALA A 107 -15.20 -21.61 6.80
N PHE A 108 -16.01 -21.35 5.77
CA PHE A 108 -15.92 -20.13 4.96
C PHE A 108 -16.17 -18.86 5.78
N LEU A 109 -17.20 -18.84 6.63
CA LEU A 109 -17.46 -17.70 7.51
C LEU A 109 -16.29 -17.43 8.47
N VAL A 110 -15.72 -18.47 9.08
CA VAL A 110 -14.54 -18.34 9.95
C VAL A 110 -13.34 -17.79 9.19
N LEU A 111 -13.09 -18.27 7.96
CA LEU A 111 -12.00 -17.76 7.12
C LEU A 111 -12.21 -16.32 6.67
N LEU A 112 -13.46 -15.91 6.40
CA LEU A 112 -13.79 -14.54 6.01
C LEU A 112 -13.64 -13.56 7.18
N LEU A 113 -13.90 -14.02 8.40
CA LEU A 113 -13.70 -13.26 9.64
C LEU A 113 -12.23 -13.26 10.12
N GLY A 114 -11.37 -14.08 9.49
CA GLY A 114 -9.95 -14.24 9.82
C GLY A 114 -9.17 -12.94 9.85
#